data_AF-A0A927HWD3-F1
#
_entry.id   AF-A0A927HWD3-F1
#
_cell.length_a   1.000
_cell.length_b   1.000
_cell.length_c   1.000
_cell.angle_alpha   90.00
_cell.angle_beta   90.00
_cell.angle_gamma   90.00
#
_symmetry.space_group_name_H-M   'P 1'
#
loop_
_entity.id
_entity.type
_entity.pdbx_description
1 polymer ?
#
loop_
_entity_poly.entity_id
_entity_poly.type
_entity_poly.pdbx_seq_one_letter_code
_entity_poly.pdbx_strand_id
1 'polypeptide(L)'
;MTVKPAAHPVGTTLEVLDLFYNTPARRKFMRTEKTEFGHIDEVVRRIALARFDVTINLSHNGKVMRQYRAVAQDGQRERRLGTICGAAFLEHALAIEWQHGDLTLRGWVADPLHTTPALAEIQYCYVNGRMMRDRLINHAIRRGL
;
A
#
# COMPACT_ATOMS: atom_id res chain seq x y z
N MET A 1 1.53 20.78 -27.75
CA MET A 1 2.57 19.80 -27.35
C MET A 1 2.70 18.81 -28.48
N THR A 2 3.81 18.84 -29.22
CA THR A 2 4.03 17.93 -30.36
C THR A 2 4.65 16.64 -29.84
N VAL A 3 3.98 15.51 -30.10
CA VAL A 3 4.52 14.18 -29.79
C VAL A 3 5.77 13.99 -30.62
N LYS A 4 6.87 13.59 -29.98
CA LYS A 4 8.14 13.28 -30.63
C LYS A 4 8.41 11.78 -30.49
N PRO A 5 8.97 11.12 -31.51
CA PRO A 5 9.46 9.75 -31.38
C PRO A 5 10.48 9.66 -30.24
N ALA A 6 10.42 8.57 -29.47
CA ALA A 6 11.33 8.30 -28.37
C ALA A 6 11.60 6.79 -28.29
N ALA A 7 12.80 6.42 -27.85
CA ALA A 7 13.13 5.03 -27.55
C ALA A 7 12.47 4.63 -26.22
N HIS A 8 11.63 3.60 -26.25
CA HIS A 8 10.95 3.09 -25.06
C HIS A 8 10.61 1.60 -25.26
N PRO A 9 10.80 0.73 -24.26
CA PRO A 9 10.34 -0.66 -24.32
C PRO A 9 8.79 -0.73 -24.36
N VAL A 10 8.21 -1.92 -24.50
CA VAL A 10 6.74 -2.06 -24.38
C VAL A 10 6.31 -1.67 -22.96
N GLY A 11 5.40 -0.70 -22.86
CA GLY A 11 4.89 -0.17 -21.59
C GLY A 11 4.78 1.36 -21.63
N THR A 12 4.70 1.97 -20.45
CA THR A 12 4.57 3.43 -20.30
C THR A 12 5.46 3.94 -19.19
N THR A 13 6.24 4.99 -19.47
CA THR A 13 6.94 5.78 -18.46
C THR A 13 6.26 7.14 -18.33
N LEU A 14 6.05 7.58 -17.10
CA LEU A 14 5.47 8.89 -16.80
C LEU A 14 6.46 9.65 -15.91
N GLU A 15 6.93 10.80 -16.41
CA GLU A 15 7.84 11.69 -15.70
C GLU A 15 7.07 12.93 -15.26
N VAL A 16 7.14 13.24 -13.95
CA VAL A 16 6.57 14.46 -13.38
C VAL A 16 7.70 15.28 -12.79
N LEU A 17 7.98 16.41 -13.42
CA LEU A 17 9.02 17.35 -13.02
C LEU A 17 8.38 18.63 -12.51
N ASP A 18 9.06 19.30 -11.59
CA ASP A 18 8.67 20.62 -11.06
C ASP A 18 7.20 20.70 -10.61
N LEU A 19 6.77 19.73 -9.80
CA LEU A 19 5.38 19.66 -9.31
C LEU A 19 4.98 21.01 -8.66
N PHE A 20 3.85 21.55 -9.11
CA PHE A 20 3.29 22.84 -8.68
C PHE A 20 4.10 24.10 -9.04
N TYR A 21 5.04 24.05 -10.00
CA TYR A 21 5.83 25.23 -10.40
C TYR A 21 4.98 26.45 -10.80
N ASN A 22 3.88 26.22 -11.52
CA ASN A 22 2.95 27.27 -11.97
C ASN A 22 1.77 27.51 -11.02
N THR A 23 1.75 26.86 -9.85
CA THR A 23 0.72 27.04 -8.81
C THR A 23 1.37 27.33 -7.45
N PRO A 24 1.91 28.55 -7.23
CA PRO A 24 2.70 28.87 -6.05
C PRO A 24 1.97 28.65 -4.73
N ALA A 25 0.66 28.94 -4.70
CA ALA A 25 -0.17 28.70 -3.53
C ALA A 25 -0.19 27.21 -3.12
N ARG A 26 -0.27 26.28 -4.07
CA ARG A 26 -0.21 24.83 -3.79
C ARG A 26 1.18 24.40 -3.34
N ARG A 27 2.23 24.92 -3.98
CA ARG A 27 3.63 24.64 -3.61
C ARG A 27 3.94 24.99 -2.15
N LYS A 28 3.34 26.07 -1.62
CA LYS A 28 3.48 26.47 -0.21
C LYS A 28 2.94 25.45 0.80
N PHE A 29 2.07 24.51 0.39
CA PHE A 29 1.57 23.44 1.25
C PHE A 29 2.46 22.19 1.26
N MET A 30 3.45 22.10 0.37
CA MET A 30 4.39 20.98 0.39
C MET A 30 5.16 20.96 1.70
N ARG A 31 5.25 19.77 2.29
CA ARG A 31 6.06 19.55 3.49
C ARG A 31 7.52 19.29 3.10
N THR A 32 8.33 18.94 4.10
CA THR A 32 9.72 18.52 3.86
C THR A 32 9.76 17.31 2.92
N GLU A 33 10.85 17.18 2.16
CA GLU A 33 11.09 16.03 1.28
C GLU A 33 10.89 14.69 1.99
N LYS A 34 11.41 14.57 3.22
CA LYS A 34 11.23 13.37 4.06
C LYS A 34 9.75 13.06 4.34
N THR A 35 8.95 14.08 4.63
CA THR A 35 7.52 13.89 4.93
C THR A 35 6.74 13.51 3.68
N GLU A 36 6.97 14.19 2.56
CA GLU A 36 6.32 13.87 1.28
C GLU A 36 6.71 12.47 0.78
N PHE A 37 7.99 12.11 0.88
CA PHE A 37 8.42 10.75 0.58
C PHE A 37 7.76 9.72 1.50
N GLY A 38 7.60 10.02 2.80
CA GLY A 38 6.84 9.17 3.71
C GLY A 38 5.38 8.96 3.28
N HIS A 39 4.74 9.97 2.67
CA HIS A 39 3.42 9.83 2.08
C HIS A 39 3.43 8.96 0.82
N ILE A 40 4.42 9.09 -0.05
CA ILE A 40 4.61 8.24 -1.24
C ILE A 40 4.83 6.78 -0.81
N ASP A 41 5.72 6.57 0.16
CA ASP A 41 6.05 5.27 0.74
C ASP A 41 4.79 4.53 1.24
N GLU A 42 3.93 5.25 1.96
CA GLU A 42 2.67 4.74 2.49
C GLU A 42 1.67 4.41 1.38
N VAL A 43 1.57 5.24 0.33
CA VAL A 43 0.72 4.95 -0.83
C VAL A 43 1.19 3.69 -1.54
N VAL A 44 2.49 3.57 -1.78
CA VAL A 44 3.10 2.40 -2.42
C VAL A 44 2.86 1.14 -1.59
N ARG A 45 2.99 1.23 -0.27
CA ARG A 45 2.70 0.12 0.66
C ARG A 45 1.26 -0.40 0.52
N ARG A 46 0.29 0.52 0.44
CA ARG A 46 -1.13 0.19 0.30
C ARG A 46 -1.42 -0.44 -1.07
N ILE A 47 -0.81 0.06 -2.14
CA ILE A 47 -0.91 -0.55 -3.48
C ILE A 47 -0.32 -1.97 -3.49
N ALA A 48 0.83 -2.17 -2.84
CA ALA A 48 1.52 -3.46 -2.78
C ALA A 48 0.69 -4.55 -2.06
N LEU A 49 -0.13 -4.16 -1.07
CA LEU A 49 -1.10 -5.03 -0.40
C LEU A 49 -2.38 -5.25 -1.20
N ALA A 50 -2.79 -4.29 -2.05
CA ALA A 50 -3.95 -4.49 -2.92
C ALA A 50 -3.66 -5.52 -4.03
N ARG A 51 -2.39 -5.60 -4.49
CA ARG A 51 -1.98 -6.40 -5.65
C ARG A 51 -0.71 -7.20 -5.38
N PHE A 52 -0.88 -8.38 -4.79
CA PHE A 52 0.21 -9.32 -4.48
C PHE A 52 0.92 -9.85 -5.74
N ASP A 53 0.21 -9.89 -6.87
CA ASP A 53 0.66 -10.40 -8.16
C ASP A 53 1.55 -9.42 -8.96
N VAL A 54 1.72 -8.18 -8.46
CA VAL A 54 2.50 -7.13 -9.16
C VAL A 54 3.82 -6.88 -8.45
N THR A 55 4.94 -6.91 -9.17
CA THR A 55 6.25 -6.47 -8.65
C THR A 55 6.33 -4.96 -8.61
N ILE A 56 6.74 -4.39 -7.47
CA ILE A 56 6.84 -2.93 -7.26
C ILE A 56 8.21 -2.60 -6.67
N ASN A 57 8.91 -1.65 -7.29
CA ASN A 57 10.17 -1.10 -6.80
C ASN A 57 9.97 0.39 -6.50
N LEU A 58 10.42 0.85 -5.34
CA LEU A 58 10.44 2.26 -4.97
C LEU A 58 11.87 2.69 -4.66
N SER A 59 12.34 3.71 -5.38
CA SER A 59 13.63 4.35 -5.14
C SER A 59 13.44 5.82 -4.77
N HIS A 60 14.42 6.36 -4.05
CA HIS A 60 14.49 7.77 -3.66
C HIS A 60 15.95 8.21 -3.69
N ASN A 61 16.25 9.28 -4.42
CA ASN A 61 17.59 9.85 -4.56
C ASN A 61 18.67 8.80 -4.91
N GLY A 62 18.36 7.95 -5.90
CA GLY A 62 19.27 6.90 -6.37
C GLY A 62 19.38 5.66 -5.48
N LYS A 63 18.74 5.64 -4.30
CA LYS A 63 18.75 4.49 -3.39
C LYS A 63 17.44 3.70 -3.50
N VAL A 64 17.54 2.37 -3.55
CA VAL A 64 16.37 1.49 -3.44
C VAL A 64 15.86 1.51 -2.00
N MET A 65 14.59 1.87 -1.84
CA MET A 65 13.93 1.97 -0.55
C MET A 65 13.04 0.74 -0.29
N ARG A 66 12.35 0.26 -1.33
CA ARG A 66 11.49 -0.93 -1.24
C ARG A 66 11.54 -1.76 -2.50
N GLN A 67 11.45 -3.07 -2.33
CA GLN A 67 11.28 -4.03 -3.40
C GLN A 67 10.27 -5.10 -2.98
N TYR A 68 9.09 -5.04 -3.59
CA TYR A 68 8.02 -6.00 -3.39
C TYR A 68 7.95 -6.91 -4.61
N ARG A 69 8.37 -8.17 -4.49
CA ARG A 69 8.33 -9.16 -5.58
C ARG A 69 6.96 -9.79 -5.70
N ALA A 70 6.45 -9.93 -6.92
CA ALA A 70 5.15 -10.56 -7.18
C ALA A 70 5.08 -11.95 -6.51
N VAL A 71 3.90 -12.26 -5.98
CA VAL A 71 3.57 -13.58 -5.43
C VAL A 71 2.76 -14.31 -6.49
N ALA A 72 3.19 -15.53 -6.85
CA ALA A 72 2.44 -16.40 -7.75
C ALA A 72 1.07 -16.76 -7.15
N GLN A 73 0.14 -17.27 -7.96
CA GLN A 73 -1.21 -17.62 -7.49
C GLN A 73 -1.20 -18.56 -6.27
N ASP A 74 -0.33 -19.57 -6.29
CA ASP A 74 -0.12 -20.53 -5.20
C ASP A 74 1.05 -20.17 -4.28
N GLY A 75 1.57 -18.93 -4.42
CA GLY A 75 2.70 -18.45 -3.65
C GLY A 75 2.32 -18.00 -2.23
N GLN A 76 3.29 -18.03 -1.33
CA GLN A 76 3.12 -17.59 0.06
C GLN A 76 2.95 -16.07 0.15
N ARG A 77 1.72 -15.62 0.40
CA ARG A 77 1.37 -14.19 0.53
C ARG A 77 1.93 -13.60 1.82
N GLU A 78 2.08 -14.42 2.84
CA GLU A 78 2.62 -14.14 4.17
C GLU A 78 3.99 -13.48 4.10
N ARG A 79 4.85 -13.92 3.17
CA ARG A 79 6.17 -13.32 2.98
C ARG A 79 6.09 -11.85 2.56
N ARG A 80 5.20 -11.54 1.62
CA ARG A 80 4.98 -10.16 1.17
C ARG A 80 4.29 -9.36 2.27
N LEU A 81 3.32 -9.95 2.98
CA LEU A 81 2.67 -9.34 4.13
C LEU A 81 3.68 -8.94 5.21
N GLY A 82 4.57 -9.84 5.63
CA GLY A 82 5.62 -9.54 6.60
C GLY A 82 6.63 -8.50 6.12
N THR A 83 6.94 -8.46 4.82
CA THR A 83 7.80 -7.41 4.25
C THR A 83 7.15 -6.02 4.31
N ILE A 84 5.81 -5.97 4.24
CA ILE A 84 5.05 -4.73 4.23
C ILE A 84 4.66 -4.27 5.64
N CYS A 85 4.06 -5.16 6.42
CA CYS A 85 3.50 -4.90 7.75
C CYS A 85 4.51 -5.16 8.89
N GLY A 86 5.64 -5.79 8.59
CA GLY A 86 6.65 -6.17 9.58
C GLY A 86 6.44 -7.56 10.16
N ALA A 87 7.51 -8.12 10.75
CA ALA A 87 7.50 -9.46 11.33
C ALA A 87 6.53 -9.57 12.52
N ALA A 88 6.46 -8.55 13.38
CA ALA A 88 5.56 -8.52 14.53
C ALA A 88 4.08 -8.60 14.13
N PHE A 89 3.69 -7.98 13.00
CA PHE A 89 2.33 -8.14 12.49
C PHE A 89 2.10 -9.58 12.02
N LEU A 90 3.05 -10.13 11.27
CA LEU A 90 2.93 -11.47 10.71
C LEU A 90 2.84 -12.56 11.80
N GLU A 91 3.58 -12.41 12.90
CA GLU A 91 3.58 -13.33 14.04
C GLU A 91 2.20 -13.44 14.70
N HIS A 92 1.46 -12.33 14.75
CA HIS A 92 0.12 -12.28 15.34
C HIS A 92 -1.00 -12.22 14.28
N ALA A 93 -0.69 -12.47 13.00
CA ALA A 93 -1.65 -12.35 11.92
C ALA A 93 -2.60 -13.56 11.86
N LEU A 94 -3.86 -13.33 12.17
CA LEU A 94 -4.95 -14.29 12.01
C LEU A 94 -5.54 -14.14 10.61
N ALA A 95 -5.45 -15.19 9.80
CA ALA A 95 -6.03 -15.20 8.46
C ALA A 95 -7.56 -15.23 8.55
N ILE A 96 -8.21 -14.42 7.73
CA ILE A 96 -9.67 -14.36 7.59
C ILE A 96 -10.03 -14.82 6.19
N GLU A 97 -10.93 -15.78 6.12
CA GLU A 97 -11.68 -16.12 4.92
C GLU A 97 -13.14 -16.32 5.31
N TRP A 98 -14.00 -15.46 4.81
CA TRP A 98 -15.43 -15.48 5.08
C TRP A 98 -16.21 -15.11 3.82
N GLN A 99 -17.34 -15.80 3.61
CA GLN A 99 -18.20 -15.55 2.47
C GLN A 99 -19.67 -15.72 2.85
N HIS A 100 -20.52 -14.81 2.39
CA HIS A 100 -21.98 -14.89 2.52
C HIS A 100 -22.66 -14.24 1.31
N GLY A 101 -23.34 -15.06 0.49
CA GLY A 101 -23.84 -14.61 -0.80
C GLY A 101 -22.70 -14.07 -1.67
N ASP A 102 -22.88 -12.86 -2.20
CA ASP A 102 -21.88 -12.16 -3.02
C ASP A 102 -20.80 -11.45 -2.18
N LEU A 103 -20.95 -11.40 -0.86
CA LEU A 103 -19.97 -10.77 0.02
C LEU A 103 -18.84 -11.75 0.32
N THR A 104 -17.61 -11.32 0.07
CA THR A 104 -16.39 -12.05 0.43
C THR A 104 -15.47 -11.14 1.23
N LEU A 105 -15.02 -11.62 2.38
CA LEU A 105 -14.02 -10.96 3.22
C LEU A 105 -12.79 -11.86 3.29
N ARG A 106 -11.64 -11.31 2.91
CA ARG A 106 -10.33 -11.98 2.97
C ARG A 106 -9.28 -11.04 3.51
N GLY A 107 -8.31 -11.58 4.23
CA GLY A 107 -7.14 -10.81 4.68
C GLY A 107 -6.58 -11.34 5.99
N TRP A 108 -5.97 -10.45 6.76
CA TRP A 108 -5.41 -10.75 8.06
C TRP A 108 -5.79 -9.68 9.08
N VAL A 109 -5.99 -10.10 10.32
CA VAL A 109 -6.19 -9.23 11.47
C VAL A 109 -5.19 -9.64 12.53
N ALA A 110 -4.56 -8.67 13.19
CA ALA A 110 -3.68 -8.97 14.32
C ALA A 110 -4.51 -9.45 15.52
N ASP A 111 -4.04 -10.47 16.23
CA ASP A 111 -4.66 -10.93 17.48
C ASP A 111 -4.84 -9.73 18.45
N PRO A 112 -6.08 -9.40 18.85
CA PRO A 112 -6.36 -8.27 19.73
C PRO A 112 -5.59 -8.33 21.05
N LEU A 113 -5.33 -9.52 21.60
CA LEU A 113 -4.62 -9.69 22.87
C LEU A 113 -3.14 -9.31 22.78
N HIS A 114 -2.56 -9.37 21.58
CA HIS A 114 -1.16 -9.09 21.30
C HIS A 114 -0.95 -7.81 20.47
N THR A 115 -2.02 -7.05 20.22
CA THR A 115 -1.98 -5.84 19.40
C THR A 115 -1.37 -4.66 20.19
N THR A 116 -0.16 -4.27 19.82
CA THR A 116 0.50 -3.05 20.34
C THR A 116 0.01 -1.79 19.61
N PRO A 117 0.24 -0.57 20.16
CA PRO A 117 -0.10 0.68 19.46
C PRO A 117 0.50 0.79 18.06
N ALA A 118 1.73 0.29 17.86
CA ALA A 118 2.39 0.29 16.56
C ALA A 118 1.69 -0.64 15.55
N LEU A 119 1.21 -1.82 16.00
CA LEU A 119 0.41 -2.71 15.15
C LEU A 119 -0.97 -2.12 14.86
N ALA A 120 -1.54 -1.38 15.81
CA ALA A 120 -2.83 -0.72 15.62
C ALA A 120 -2.81 0.38 14.54
N GLU A 121 -1.64 0.90 14.15
CA GLU A 121 -1.49 1.82 13.02
C GLU A 121 -1.68 1.11 11.65
N ILE A 122 -1.54 -0.21 11.60
CA ILE A 122 -1.69 -1.03 10.39
C ILE A 122 -3.17 -1.32 10.15
N GLN A 123 -3.87 -0.36 9.55
CA GLN A 123 -5.29 -0.45 9.21
C GLN A 123 -5.50 -0.28 7.70
N TYR A 124 -5.41 -1.39 6.98
CA TYR A 124 -5.56 -1.43 5.53
C TYR A 124 -6.80 -2.21 5.11
N CYS A 125 -7.77 -1.50 4.55
CA CYS A 125 -9.02 -2.05 4.05
C CYS A 125 -9.15 -1.80 2.55
N TYR A 126 -9.73 -2.78 1.84
CA TYR A 126 -9.91 -2.72 0.39
C TYR A 126 -11.32 -3.18 0.03
N VAL A 127 -11.93 -2.50 -0.94
CA VAL A 127 -13.21 -2.90 -1.54
C VAL A 127 -12.98 -3.08 -3.03
N ASN A 128 -13.22 -4.29 -3.55
CA ASN A 128 -12.96 -4.63 -4.95
C ASN A 128 -11.53 -4.23 -5.41
N GLY A 129 -10.53 -4.46 -4.54
CA GLY A 129 -9.13 -4.12 -4.79
C GLY A 129 -8.78 -2.63 -4.67
N ARG A 130 -9.75 -1.75 -4.38
CA ARG A 130 -9.50 -0.32 -4.17
C ARG A 130 -9.29 -0.04 -2.69
N MET A 131 -8.22 0.68 -2.38
CA MET A 131 -7.88 1.12 -1.04
C MET A 131 -8.95 2.07 -0.48
N MET A 132 -9.46 1.76 0.71
CA MET A 132 -10.47 2.56 1.40
C MET A 132 -9.97 3.01 2.78
N ARG A 133 -10.50 4.14 3.24
CA ARG A 133 -10.49 4.52 4.66
C ARG A 133 -11.95 4.69 5.07
N ASP A 134 -12.57 3.59 5.46
CA ASP A 134 -13.98 3.56 5.80
C ASP A 134 -14.17 3.48 7.31
N ARG A 135 -14.91 4.46 7.86
CA ARG A 135 -15.17 4.53 9.31
C ARG A 135 -16.08 3.39 9.79
N LEU A 136 -17.02 2.93 8.96
CA LEU A 136 -17.95 1.87 9.28
C LEU A 136 -17.24 0.51 9.30
N ILE A 137 -16.39 0.23 8.31
CA ILE A 137 -15.57 -1.00 8.30
C ILE A 137 -14.65 -1.04 9.52
N ASN A 138 -13.95 0.05 9.79
CA ASN A 138 -13.07 0.14 10.97
C ASN A 138 -13.85 -0.02 12.29
N HIS A 139 -15.06 0.52 12.36
CA HIS A 139 -15.92 0.37 13.53
C HIS A 139 -16.40 -1.07 13.72
N ALA A 140 -16.81 -1.74 12.65
CA ALA A 140 -17.24 -3.13 12.67
C ALA A 140 -16.10 -4.07 13.12
N ILE A 141 -14.89 -3.89 12.59
CA ILE A 141 -13.70 -4.66 12.99
C ILE A 141 -13.43 -4.48 14.49
N ARG A 142 -13.52 -3.25 15.02
CA ARG A 142 -13.29 -2.98 16.45
C ARG A 142 -14.39 -3.48 17.40
N ARG A 143 -15.61 -3.73 16.90
CA ARG A 143 -16.73 -4.24 17.72
C ARG A 143 -16.92 -5.75 17.63
N GLY A 144 -16.51 -6.35 16.51
CA GLY A 144 -16.66 -7.79 16.26
C GLY A 144 -15.48 -8.64 16.74
N LEU A 145 -14.33 -8.01 17.02
CA LEU A 145 -13.21 -8.56 17.79
C LEU A 145 -13.38 -8.21 19.26
#